data_AF-A0A7C6FXN0-F1
#
_entry.id   AF-A0A7C6FXN0-F1
#
_cell.length_a   1.000
_cell.length_b   1.000
_cell.length_c   1.000
_cell.angle_alpha   90.00
_cell.angle_beta   90.00
_cell.angle_gamma   90.00
#
_symmetry.space_group_name_H-M   'P 1'
#
loop_
_entity.id
_entity.type
_entity.pdbx_description
1 polymer ?
#
loop_
_entity_poly.entity_id
_entity_poly.type
_entity_poly.pdbx_seq_one_letter_code
_entity_poly.pdbx_strand_id
1 'polypeptide(L)' 'MVVLNISGTKHFELIRNITNTTVYLSDPNLGNIEMSRNKFNELYIGVALIINGQAPANATILNDDE' A
#
# COMPACT_ATOMS: atom_id res chain seq x y z
N MET A 1 -3.90 -3.12 -1.46
CA MET A 1 -4.29 -1.77 -1.00
C MET A 1 -3.36 -1.36 0.13
N VAL A 2 -3.01 -0.09 0.23
CA VAL A 2 -2.14 0.44 1.30
C VAL A 2 -2.77 1.68 1.91
N VAL A 3 -2.30 2.04 3.11
CA VAL A 3 -2.73 3.26 3.79
C VAL A 3 -1.60 4.27 3.79
N LEU A 4 -1.87 5.46 3.25
CA LEU A 4 -0.97 6.61 3.30
C LEU A 4 -1.49 7.65 4.30
N ASN A 5 -0.59 8.29 5.03
CA ASN A 5 -0.90 9.43 5.89
C ASN A 5 -0.64 10.74 5.14
N ILE A 6 -1.69 11.34 4.59
CA ILE A 6 -1.61 12.59 3.83
C ILE A 6 -2.20 13.69 4.69
N SER A 7 -1.34 14.61 5.16
CA SER A 7 -1.75 15.76 5.98
C SER A 7 -2.57 15.38 7.23
N GLY A 8 -2.26 14.24 7.86
CA GLY A 8 -2.96 13.72 9.05
C GLY A 8 -4.11 12.77 8.73
N THR A 9 -4.62 12.76 7.50
CA THR A 9 -5.72 11.90 7.06
C THR A 9 -5.19 10.56 6.55
N LYS A 10 -5.91 9.48 6.85
CA LYS A 10 -5.58 8.13 6.38
C LYS A 10 -6.30 7.86 5.05
N HIS A 11 -5.52 7.72 3.99
CA HIS A 11 -6.01 7.51 2.63
C HIS A 11 -5.71 6.09 2.16
N PHE A 12 -6.71 5.44 1.56
CA PHE A 12 -6.57 4.11 1.00
C PHE A 12 -6.22 4.21 -0.48
N GLU A 13 -5.10 3.59 -0.83
CA GLU A 13 -4.54 3.63 -2.18
C GLU A 13 -4.38 2.22 -2.73
N LEU A 14 -4.61 2.03 -4.03
CA LEU A 14 -4.29 0.80 -4.72
C LEU A 14 -2.91 0.90 -5.37
N ILE A 15 -1.99 0.00 -5.00
CA ILE A 15 -0.72 -0.13 -5.71
C ILE A 15 -0.95 -0.91 -7.01
N ARG A 16 -0.57 -0.29 -8.13
CA ARG A 16 -0.62 -0.89 -9.47
C ARG A 16 0.71 -1.53 -9.85
N ASN A 17 1.81 -0.86 -9.53
CA ASN A 17 3.17 -1.34 -9.79
C ASN A 17 4.18 -0.60 -8.89
N ILE A 18 5.34 -1.20 -8.65
CA ILE A 18 6.46 -0.58 -7.93
C ILE A 18 7.74 -0.84 -8.73
N THR A 19 8.52 0.21 -8.96
CA THR A 19 9.88 0.13 -9.51
C THR A 19 10.90 0.56 -8.45
N ASN A 20 12.16 0.63 -8.84
CA ASN A 20 13.22 1.10 -7.95
C ASN A 20 13.02 2.57 -7.52
N THR A 21 12.37 3.39 -8.35
CA THR A 21 12.26 4.84 -8.13
C THR A 21 10.82 5.34 -7.99
N THR A 22 9.84 4.58 -8.49
CA THR A 22 8.46 5.05 -8.64
C THR A 22 7.46 4.02 -8.13
N VAL A 23 6.43 4.50 -7.46
CA VAL A 23 5.23 3.74 -7.08
C VAL A 23 4.06 4.28 -7.90
N TYR A 24 3.40 3.38 -8.62
CA TYR A 24 2.22 3.68 -9.43
C TYR A 24 0.98 3.36 -8.60
N LEU A 25 0.16 4.37 -8.33
CA LEU A 25 -1.02 4.28 -7.48
C LEU A 25 -2.29 4.55 -8.30
N SER A 26 -3.39 3.92 -7.91
CA SER A 26 -4.74 4.36 -8.26
C SER A 26 -5.39 4.96 -7.02
N ASP A 27 -5.46 6.28 -7.00
CA ASP A 27 -6.08 7.11 -5.97
C ASP A 27 -7.59 7.27 -6.30
N PRO A 28 -8.50 7.00 -5.34
CA PRO A 28 -9.93 7.13 -5.58
C PRO A 28 -10.39 8.54 -6.00
N ASN A 29 -9.68 9.58 -5.56
CA ASN A 29 -9.99 10.98 -5.83
C ASN A 29 -9.26 11.51 -7.06
N LEU A 30 -8.02 11.08 -7.30
CA LEU A 30 -7.16 11.63 -8.34
C LEU A 30 -6.96 10.71 -9.56
N GLY A 31 -7.45 9.47 -9.50
CA GLY A 31 -7.23 8.46 -10.52
C GLY A 31 -5.82 7.88 -10.47
N ASN A 32 -5.26 7.55 -11.63
CA ASN A 32 -3.92 6.97 -11.67
C ASN A 32 -2.85 8.05 -11.50
N ILE A 33 -2.02 7.90 -10.48
CA ILE A 33 -0.94 8.83 -10.16
C ILE A 33 0.39 8.09 -10.02
N GLU A 34 1.47 8.85 -10.19
CA GLU A 34 2.83 8.38 -9.96
C GLU A 34 3.42 9.11 -8.76
N MET A 35 4.10 8.37 -7.89
CA MET A 35 4.75 8.90 -6.70
C MET A 35 6.18 8.38 -6.63
N SER A 36 7.13 9.23 -6.23
CA SER A 36 8.49 8.75 -5.98
C SER A 36 8.50 7.72 -4.82
N ARG A 37 9.35 6.70 -4.91
CA ARG A 37 9.46 5.67 -3.88
C ARG A 37 9.85 6.25 -2.53
N ASN A 38 10.69 7.29 -2.51
CA ASN A 38 11.06 8.00 -1.29
C ASN A 38 9.82 8.65 -0.66
N LYS A 39 9.01 9.35 -1.46
CA LYS A 39 7.81 10.01 -0.92
C LYS A 39 6.77 9.01 -0.44
N PHE A 40 6.60 7.91 -1.17
CA PHE A 40 5.73 6.82 -0.73
C PHE A 40 6.15 6.28 0.64
N ASN A 41 7.44 6.00 0.83
CA ASN A 41 7.96 5.48 2.10
C ASN A 41 7.75 6.44 3.27
N GLU A 42 7.81 7.76 3.04
CA GLU A 42 7.50 8.76 4.07
C GLU A 42 6.02 8.74 4.50
N LEU A 43 5.10 8.52 3.55
CA LEU A 43 3.67 8.58 3.79
C LEU A 43 3.08 7.25 4.25
N TYR A 44 3.72 6.13 3.89
CA TYR A 44 3.23 4.79 4.17
C TYR A 44 3.34 4.46 5.67
N ILE A 45 2.22 4.06 6.27
CA ILE A 45 2.15 3.81 7.72
C ILE A 45 2.41 2.36 8.12
N GLY A 46 2.89 1.52 7.21
CA GLY A 46 3.16 0.11 7.49
C GLY A 46 1.95 -0.84 7.34
N VAL A 47 0.78 -0.33 6.94
CA VAL A 47 -0.45 -1.13 6.79
C VAL A 47 -0.76 -1.41 5.33
N ALA A 48 -0.76 -2.69 4.95
CA ALA A 48 -1.18 -3.17 3.64
C ALA A 48 -2.23 -4.28 3.76
N LEU A 49 -3.25 -4.21 2.91
CA LEU A 49 -4.15 -5.31 2.62
C LEU A 49 -3.73 -5.96 1.30
N ILE A 50 -3.38 -7.23 1.35
CA ILE A 50 -3.01 -8.03 0.19
C ILE A 50 -4.21 -8.91 -0.18
N ILE A 51 -4.69 -8.77 -1.42
CA ILE A 51 -5.75 -9.61 -1.97
C ILE A 51 -5.10 -10.54 -2.99
N ASN A 52 -5.00 -11.82 -2.66
CA ASN A 52 -4.41 -12.84 -3.52
C ASN A 52 -5.10 -14.18 -3.27
N GLY A 53 -5.04 -15.10 -4.24
CA GLY A 53 -5.58 -16.46 -4.08
C GLY A 53 -4.81 -17.31 -3.06
N GLN A 54 -3.58 -16.91 -2.71
CA GLN A 54 -2.72 -17.53 -1.70
C GLN A 54 -1.96 -16.46 -0.92
N ALA A 55 -1.73 -16.69 0.38
CA ALA A 55 -0.95 -15.78 1.21
C ALA A 55 0.52 -15.69 0.70
N PRO A 56 1.20 -14.55 0.87
CA PRO A 56 2.63 -14.42 0.57
C PRO A 56 3.49 -15.38 1.41
N ALA A 57 4.61 -15.84 0.87
CA ALA A 57 5.50 -16.83 1.51
C ALA A 57 6.01 -16.46 2.91
N ASN A 58 6.04 -15.15 3.24
CA ASN A 58 6.53 -14.64 4.52
C ASN A 58 5.42 -13.96 5.34
N ALA A 59 4.15 -14.27 5.07
CA ALA A 59 3.05 -13.79 5.88
C ALA A 59 2.87 -14.66 7.14
N THR A 60 2.65 -14.02 8.28
CA THR A 60 2.13 -14.71 9.47
C THR A 60 0.64 -14.94 9.26
N ILE A 61 0.20 -16.20 9.30
CA ILE A 61 -1.22 -16.54 9.32
C ILE A 61 -1.74 -16.25 10.73
N LEU A 62 -2.73 -15.37 10.83
CA LEU A 62 -3.49 -15.22 12.08
C LEU A 62 -4.52 -16.35 12.12
N ASN A 63 -4.34 -17.28 13.05
CA ASN A 63 -5.32 -18.31 13.41
C ASN A 63 -5.99 -17.94 14.73
N ASP A 64 -7.17 -18.51 14.97
CA ASP A 64 -7.99 -18.21 16.17
C ASP A 64 -7.40 -18.81 17.47
N ASP A 65 -6.18 -19.34 17.46
CA ASP A 65 -5.55 -20.06 18.58
C ASP A 65 -4.70 -19.15 19.50
N GLU A 66 -5.01 -17.85 19.62
CA GLU A 66 -4.36 -16.94 20.59
C GLU A 66 -5.03 -16.93 21.97
#